data_AF-A0A4Y8IEP5-F1
#
_entry.id   AF-A0A4Y8IEP5-F1
#
_cell.length_a   1.000
_cell.length_b   1.000
_cell.length_c   1.000
_cell.angle_alpha   90.00
_cell.angle_beta   90.00
_cell.angle_gamma   90.00
#
_symmetry.space_group_name_H-M   'P 1'
#
loop_
_entity.id
_entity.type
_entity.pdbx_description
1 polymer ?
#
loop_
_entity_poly.entity_id
_entity_poly.type
_entity_poly.pdbx_seq_one_letter_code
_entity_poly.pdbx_strand_id
1 'polypeptide(L)' 'MKIRPYEPEDAQATKELFQETIRKVSRHDYNENQVEAWATGFQTIAEWNNPLQNSHSYIVFEDKKNI' A
#
# COMPACT_ATOMS: atom_id res chain seq x y z
N MET A 1 -3.76 -2.96 -17.60
CA MET A 1 -4.12 -3.26 -16.20
C MET A 1 -4.68 -4.66 -16.09
N LYS A 2 -4.20 -5.44 -15.12
CA LYS A 2 -4.65 -6.78 -14.76
C LYS A 2 -5.01 -6.79 -13.27
N ILE A 3 -5.95 -7.64 -12.87
CA ILE A 3 -6.35 -7.82 -11.47
C ILE A 3 -6.17 -9.29 -11.07
N ARG A 4 -5.66 -9.54 -9.86
CA ARG A 4 -5.58 -10.88 -9.26
C ARG A 4 -5.76 -10.81 -7.74
N PRO A 5 -6.07 -11.92 -7.05
CA PRO A 5 -6.01 -11.99 -5.60
C PRO A 5 -4.62 -11.60 -5.07
N TYR A 6 -4.60 -11.02 -3.88
CA TYR A 6 -3.39 -10.71 -3.14
C TYR A 6 -2.60 -11.97 -2.79
N GLU A 7 -1.27 -11.87 -2.90
CA GLU A 7 -0.32 -12.90 -2.46
C GLU A 7 0.69 -12.29 -1.45
N PRO A 8 1.25 -13.06 -0.50
CA PRO A 8 2.19 -12.54 0.50
C PRO A 8 3.40 -11.78 -0.08
N GLU A 9 3.81 -12.13 -1.30
CA GLU A 9 4.89 -11.48 -2.06
C GLU A 9 4.57 -10.02 -2.41
N ASP A 10 3.29 -9.63 -2.42
CA ASP A 10 2.84 -8.26 -2.69
C ASP A 10 3.01 -7.33 -1.48
N ALA A 11 3.26 -7.87 -0.29
CA ALA A 11 3.23 -7.12 0.96
C ALA A 11 4.17 -5.91 0.94
N GLN A 12 5.39 -6.07 0.44
CA GLN A 12 6.37 -5.00 0.38
C GLN A 12 5.91 -3.88 -0.56
N ALA A 13 5.60 -4.24 -1.81
CA ALA A 13 5.22 -3.27 -2.85
C ALA A 13 3.93 -2.51 -2.50
N THR A 14 2.94 -3.20 -1.93
CA THR A 14 1.67 -2.58 -1.52
C THR A 14 1.82 -1.67 -0.30
N LYS A 15 2.68 -2.04 0.67
CA LYS A 15 2.97 -1.17 1.81
C LYS A 15 3.62 0.13 1.36
N GLU A 16 4.64 0.04 0.51
CA GLU A 16 5.32 1.22 -0.04
C GLU A 16 4.36 2.11 -0.81
N LEU A 17 3.54 1.52 -1.70
CA LEU A 17 2.53 2.25 -2.46
C LEU A 17 1.52 2.97 -1.56
N PHE A 18 1.04 2.29 -0.51
CA PHE A 18 0.09 2.87 0.45
C PHE A 18 0.70 4.07 1.19
N GLN A 19 1.92 3.92 1.70
CA GLN A 19 2.63 4.98 2.41
C GLN A 19 2.94 6.18 1.51
N GLU A 20 3.37 5.92 0.28
CA GLU A 20 3.61 6.96 -0.72
C GLU A 20 2.31 7.71 -1.06
N THR A 21 1.21 6.97 -1.21
CA THR A 21 -0.11 7.55 -1.51
C THR A 21 -0.56 8.51 -0.41
N ILE A 22 -0.42 8.12 0.87
CA ILE A 22 -0.74 9.01 1.99
C ILE A 22 0.09 10.29 1.93
N ARG A 23 1.41 10.17 1.71
CA ARG A 23 2.31 11.34 1.68
C ARG A 23 2.06 12.26 0.49
N LYS A 24 1.73 11.71 -0.68
CA LYS A 24 1.58 12.50 -1.92
C LYS A 24 0.18 13.03 -2.13
N VAL A 25 -0.84 12.26 -1.77
CA VAL A 25 -2.25 12.57 -2.05
C VAL A 25 -2.91 13.19 -0.83
N SER A 26 -2.87 12.52 0.32
CA SER A 26 -3.61 12.97 1.52
C SER A 26 -3.08 14.27 2.11
N ARG A 27 -1.87 14.73 1.76
CA ARG A 27 -1.34 16.04 2.17
C ARG A 27 -2.18 17.25 1.75
N HIS A 28 -3.15 17.06 0.85
CA HIS A 28 -4.10 18.11 0.48
C HIS A 28 -5.11 18.41 1.59
N ASP A 29 -5.53 17.37 2.31
CA ASP A 29 -6.64 17.44 3.28
C ASP A 29 -6.16 17.33 4.75
N TYR A 30 -4.94 16.85 4.95
CA TYR A 30 -4.37 16.57 6.26
C TYR A 30 -3.06 17.34 6.48
N ASN A 31 -2.82 17.75 7.73
CA ASN A 31 -1.54 18.37 8.10
C ASN A 31 -0.41 17.33 8.18
N GLU A 32 0.84 17.80 8.21
CA GLU A 32 2.03 16.95 8.18
C GLU A 32 2.06 15.90 9.30
N ASN A 33 1.68 16.26 10.52
CA ASN A 33 1.67 15.33 11.65
C ASN A 33 0.63 14.22 11.45
N GLN A 34 -0.54 14.54 10.89
CA GLN A 34 -1.58 13.56 10.57
C GLN A 34 -1.13 12.64 9.43
N VAL A 35 -0.53 13.20 8.38
CA VAL A 35 0.01 12.45 7.24
C VAL A 35 1.07 11.45 7.71
N GLU A 36 2.05 11.88 8.49
CA GLU A 36 3.11 10.98 8.95
C GLU A 36 2.59 9.95 9.95
N ALA A 37 1.74 10.32 10.90
CA ALA A 37 1.13 9.37 11.83
C ALA A 37 0.38 8.25 11.09
N TRP A 38 -0.32 8.58 9.99
CA TRP A 38 -1.00 7.60 9.17
C TRP A 38 -0.03 6.77 8.33
N ALA A 39 0.92 7.39 7.64
CA ALA A 39 1.87 6.70 6.78
C ALA A 39 2.77 5.72 7.55
N THR A 40 3.08 6.00 8.82
CA THR A 40 3.92 5.13 9.66
C THR A 40 3.12 4.18 10.56
N GLY A 41 1.78 4.12 10.42
CA GLY A 41 0.92 3.31 11.29
C GLY A 41 1.17 1.80 11.23
N PHE A 42 1.70 1.30 10.11
CA PHE A 42 2.13 -0.10 9.95
C PHE A 42 3.65 -0.17 9.90
N GLN A 43 4.28 -0.64 10.97
CA GLN A 43 5.73 -0.56 11.13
C GLN A 43 6.43 -1.72 10.41
N THR A 44 5.88 -2.92 10.50
CA THR A 44 6.46 -4.14 9.94
C THR A 44 5.70 -4.66 8.72
N ILE A 45 6.37 -5.49 7.91
CA ILE A 45 5.71 -6.19 6.80
C ILE A 45 4.69 -7.22 7.31
N ALA A 46 4.95 -7.86 8.46
CA ALA A 46 4.02 -8.80 9.06
C ALA A 46 2.69 -8.13 9.47
N GLU A 47 2.76 -6.97 10.13
CA GLU A 47 1.57 -6.17 10.51
C GLU A 47 0.75 -5.73 9.30
N TRP A 48 1.42 -5.38 8.19
CA TRP A 48 0.77 -5.01 6.94
C TRP A 48 0.15 -6.21 6.21
N ASN A 49 0.89 -7.32 6.13
CA ASN A 49 0.51 -8.51 5.39
C ASN A 49 -0.67 -9.25 6.02
N ASN A 50 -0.75 -9.29 7.36
CA ASN A 50 -1.76 -10.04 8.09
C ASN A 50 -3.22 -9.66 7.72
N PRO A 51 -3.65 -8.39 7.77
CA PRO A 51 -5.02 -8.03 7.39
C PRO A 51 -5.32 -8.29 5.91
N LEU A 52 -4.33 -8.14 5.01
CA LEU A 52 -4.52 -8.38 3.58
C LEU A 52 -4.72 -9.86 3.24
N GLN A 53 -3.97 -10.76 3.89
CA GLN A 53 -4.14 -12.21 3.72
C GLN A 53 -5.46 -12.73 4.30
N ASN A 54 -5.94 -12.13 5.39
CA ASN A 54 -7.15 -12.58 6.08
C ASN A 54 -8.42 -11.87 5.58
N SER A 55 -8.33 -11.13 4.47
CA SER A 55 -9.43 -10.41 3.82
C SER A 55 -9.53 -10.75 2.34
N HIS A 56 -10.64 -10.39 1.70
CA HIS A 56 -10.77 -10.46 0.24
C HIS A 56 -10.01 -9.31 -0.43
N SER A 57 -8.69 -9.46 -0.53
CA SER A 57 -7.77 -8.46 -1.07
C SER A 57 -7.37 -8.77 -2.51
N TYR A 58 -7.26 -7.73 -3.35
CA TYR A 58 -6.89 -7.84 -4.76
C TYR A 58 -5.79 -6.84 -5.12
N ILE A 59 -4.92 -7.23 -6.04
CA ILE A 59 -3.89 -6.40 -6.62
C ILE A 59 -4.28 -6.02 -8.04
N VAL A 60 -4.18 -4.72 -8.34
CA VAL A 60 -4.20 -4.21 -9.70
C VAL A 60 -2.78 -3.86 -10.09
N PHE A 61 -2.31 -4.40 -11.21
CA PHE A 61 -0.97 -4.14 -11.71
C PHE A 61 -0.99 -3.89 -13.22
N GLU A 62 0.06 -3.21 -13.69
CA GLU A 62 0.34 -3.05 -15.10
C GLU A 62 1.68 -3.71 -15.40
N ASP A 63 1.74 -4.51 -16.48
CA ASP A 63 3.03 -5.03 -16.95
C ASP A 63 3.90 -3.82 -17.29
N LYS A 64 5.11 -3.74 -16.76
CA LYS A 64 6.04 -2.67 -17.16
C LYS A 64 6.15 -2.73 -18.69
N LYS A 65 5.73 -1.65 -19.37
CA LYS A 65 6.02 -1.50 -20.80
C LYS A 65 7.53 -1.59 -20.93
N ASN A 66 8.03 -2.56 -21.68
CA ASN A 66 9.39 -2.52 -22.18
C ASN A 66 9.47 -1.27 -23.07
N ILE A 67 9.99 -0.17 -22.51
CA ILE A 67 10.35 1.05 -23.24
C ILE A 67 11.85 0.99 -23.47
#